data_AF-A0A3Q3NRQ5-F1
#
_entry.id   AF-A0A3Q3NRQ5-F1
#
_cell.length_a   1.000
_cell.length_b   1.000
_cell.length_c   1.000
_cell.angle_alpha   90.00
_cell.angle_beta   90.00
_cell.angle_gamma   90.00
#
_symmetry.space_group_name_H-M   'P 1'
#
loop_
_entity.id
_entity.type
_entity.pdbx_description
1 polymer ?
#
loop_
_entity_poly.entity_id
_entity_poly.type
_entity_poly.pdbx_seq_one_letter_code
_entity_poly.pdbx_strand_id
1 'polypeptide(L)'
;MVGKTGAGKSAAGNTILGHECFESDFSPESVTADCAKAYGELDRQKVSVIDTPGLFDTNTDEETTRRNIIQCMAYASPGPHIFLIIIKLGRLTEEEKKTVEKIQKIFGKSADKYSMVLFTHGDQLSGKPIEEFLKKSKDLQELVAKCNDHSQTRELLNKIRNITGRNRGNHYTTEMFQEAERIGRGLAVVGAVGAAVAVAAGLAIAPVAAVGAVGAGLVAGAVALFKK
;
A
#
# COMPACT_ATOMS: atom_id res chain seq x y z
N MET A 1 3.90 -7.41 0.24
CA MET A 1 2.70 -7.78 -0.54
C MET A 1 1.55 -6.97 -0.01
N VAL A 2 0.57 -6.61 -0.82
CA VAL A 2 -0.54 -5.73 -0.40
C VAL A 2 -1.83 -6.24 -1.02
N GLY A 3 -2.96 -6.09 -0.33
CA GLY A 3 -4.23 -6.62 -0.80
C GLY A 3 -5.22 -6.89 0.33
N LYS A 4 -6.46 -7.20 -0.05
CA LYS A 4 -7.53 -7.58 0.86
C LYS A 4 -7.17 -8.84 1.67
N THR A 5 -7.74 -9.00 2.86
CA THR A 5 -7.74 -10.28 3.59
C THR A 5 -8.42 -11.38 2.80
N GLY A 6 -7.91 -12.61 2.91
CA GLY A 6 -8.38 -13.74 2.11
C GLY A 6 -7.98 -13.70 0.62
N ALA A 7 -7.27 -12.66 0.15
CA ALA A 7 -6.73 -12.62 -1.22
C ALA A 7 -5.61 -13.65 -1.47
N GLY A 8 -5.07 -14.26 -0.39
CA GLY A 8 -4.02 -15.27 -0.46
C GLY A 8 -2.59 -14.70 -0.41
N LYS A 9 -2.37 -13.60 0.32
CA LYS A 9 -1.05 -12.96 0.46
C LYS A 9 -0.01 -13.92 1.06
N SER A 10 -0.30 -14.49 2.22
CA SER A 10 0.58 -15.41 2.94
C SER A 10 0.90 -16.66 2.11
N ALA A 11 -0.12 -17.29 1.51
CA ALA A 11 0.04 -18.44 0.61
C ALA A 11 0.87 -18.10 -0.65
N ALA A 12 0.66 -16.92 -1.25
CA ALA A 12 1.49 -16.44 -2.35
C ALA A 12 2.94 -16.22 -1.90
N GLY A 13 3.17 -15.66 -0.72
CA GLY A 13 4.50 -15.52 -0.11
C GLY A 13 5.22 -16.86 0.04
N ASN A 14 4.54 -17.86 0.59
CA ASN A 14 5.07 -19.23 0.72
C ASN A 14 5.42 -19.83 -0.66
N THR A 15 4.55 -19.62 -1.65
CA THR A 15 4.78 -20.10 -3.02
C THR A 15 6.00 -19.41 -3.66
N ILE A 16 6.15 -18.09 -3.44
CA ILE A 16 7.28 -17.30 -3.97
C ILE A 16 8.60 -17.73 -3.33
N LEU A 17 8.59 -18.04 -2.04
CA LEU A 17 9.78 -18.42 -1.29
C LEU A 17 10.12 -19.92 -1.39
N GLY A 18 9.18 -20.73 -1.88
CA GLY A 18 9.35 -22.17 -2.05
C GLY A 18 9.29 -22.98 -0.75
N HIS A 19 8.88 -22.36 0.35
CA HIS A 19 8.74 -22.99 1.67
C HIS A 19 7.64 -22.29 2.49
N GLU A 20 7.15 -22.96 3.53
CA GLU A 20 6.16 -22.41 4.46
C GLU A 20 6.84 -21.52 5.49
N CYS A 21 6.56 -20.21 5.44
CA CYS A 21 7.13 -19.21 6.35
C CYS A 21 6.11 -18.18 6.85
N PHE A 22 4.96 -18.08 6.18
CA PHE A 22 3.81 -17.32 6.63
C PHE A 22 2.67 -18.28 6.97
N GLU A 23 2.05 -18.07 8.12
CA GLU A 23 0.84 -18.81 8.48
C GLU A 23 -0.27 -18.46 7.48
N SER A 24 -0.82 -19.48 6.83
CA SER A 24 -1.90 -19.33 5.86
C SER A 24 -2.96 -20.39 6.13
N ASP A 25 -4.12 -19.96 6.60
CA ASP A 25 -5.26 -20.85 6.83
C ASP A 25 -6.48 -20.38 6.03
N PHE A 26 -7.34 -21.32 5.66
CA PHE A 26 -8.63 -21.05 5.04
C PHE A 26 -9.66 -20.74 6.16
N SER A 27 -9.44 -19.62 6.84
CA SER A 27 -10.28 -19.14 7.94
C SER A 27 -11.24 -18.04 7.48
N PRO A 28 -12.46 -17.95 8.05
CA PRO A 28 -13.32 -16.78 7.88
C PRO A 28 -12.75 -15.52 8.58
N GLU A 29 -11.77 -15.67 9.46
CA GLU A 29 -11.10 -14.58 10.18
C GLU A 29 -9.66 -14.35 9.69
N SER A 30 -9.15 -13.12 9.85
CA SER A 30 -7.76 -12.81 9.51
C SER A 30 -6.81 -13.46 10.51
N VAL A 31 -5.92 -14.31 10.01
CA VAL A 31 -4.86 -14.95 10.81
C VAL A 31 -3.66 -14.00 10.99
N THR A 32 -3.37 -13.17 10.00
CA THR A 32 -2.22 -12.25 10.01
C THR A 32 -2.57 -10.95 10.72
N ALA A 33 -2.01 -10.73 11.91
CA ALA A 33 -2.22 -9.51 12.70
C ALA A 33 -1.16 -8.42 12.44
N ASP A 34 0.09 -8.81 12.16
CA ASP A 34 1.24 -7.91 11.98
C ASP A 34 1.99 -8.16 10.66
N CYS A 35 2.82 -7.19 10.22
CA CYS A 35 3.75 -7.42 9.10
C CYS A 35 4.76 -8.52 9.48
N ALA A 36 5.06 -9.43 8.57
CA ALA A 36 6.09 -10.46 8.74
C ALA A 36 7.05 -10.46 7.55
N LYS A 37 8.35 -10.63 7.79
CA LYS A 37 9.38 -10.70 6.75
C LYS A 37 10.04 -12.08 6.75
N ALA A 38 10.07 -12.71 5.58
CA ALA A 38 10.76 -13.97 5.37
C ALA A 38 11.72 -13.87 4.18
N TYR A 39 12.68 -14.80 4.14
CA TYR A 39 13.74 -14.87 3.14
C TYR A 39 13.69 -16.21 2.41
N GLY A 40 14.12 -16.20 1.16
CA GLY A 40 14.21 -17.40 0.35
C GLY A 40 14.94 -17.13 -0.95
N GLU A 41 14.80 -18.07 -1.87
CA GLU A 41 15.49 -18.05 -3.15
C GLU A 41 14.49 -18.35 -4.26
N LEU A 42 14.44 -17.47 -5.27
CA LEU A 42 13.63 -17.64 -6.47
C LEU A 42 14.57 -17.57 -7.68
N ASP A 43 14.60 -18.60 -8.53
CA ASP A 43 15.57 -18.80 -9.62
C ASP A 43 17.01 -18.36 -9.29
N ARG A 44 17.56 -18.84 -8.17
CA ARG A 44 18.93 -18.50 -7.69
C ARG A 44 19.14 -17.06 -7.23
N GLN A 45 18.08 -16.27 -7.16
CA GLN A 45 18.12 -14.92 -6.63
C GLN A 45 17.59 -14.90 -5.20
N LYS A 46 18.39 -14.38 -4.27
CA LYS A 46 17.94 -14.15 -2.90
C LYS A 46 16.83 -13.10 -2.92
N VAL A 47 15.70 -13.45 -2.33
CA VAL A 47 14.53 -12.59 -2.23
C VAL A 47 14.08 -12.53 -0.77
N SER A 48 13.52 -11.40 -0.39
CA SER A 48 12.76 -11.28 0.86
C SER A 48 11.35 -10.86 0.52
N VAL A 49 10.37 -11.55 1.12
CA VAL A 49 8.96 -11.21 1.00
C VAL A 49 8.50 -10.65 2.33
N ILE A 50 7.74 -9.57 2.28
CA ILE A 50 7.05 -9.01 3.43
C ILE A 50 5.57 -9.30 3.24
N ASP A 51 5.03 -10.17 4.09
CA ASP A 51 3.60 -10.38 4.21
C ASP A 51 3.01 -9.32 5.16
N THR A 52 1.79 -8.90 4.86
CA THR A 52 1.16 -7.78 5.55
C THR A 52 -0.24 -8.16 5.96
N PRO A 53 -0.77 -7.59 7.05
CA PRO A 53 -2.20 -7.67 7.33
C PRO A 53 -3.02 -7.15 6.14
N GLY A 54 -4.31 -7.47 6.11
CA GLY A 54 -5.23 -6.87 5.16
C GLY A 54 -5.21 -5.35 5.25
N LEU A 55 -4.69 -4.66 4.24
CA LEU A 55 -4.71 -3.19 4.19
C LEU A 55 -6.13 -2.61 4.03
N PHE A 56 -7.13 -3.47 3.83
CA PHE A 56 -8.51 -3.10 3.47
C PHE A 56 -9.58 -3.87 4.21
N ASP A 57 -9.24 -4.59 5.28
CA ASP A 57 -10.30 -5.18 6.11
C ASP A 57 -11.25 -4.07 6.55
N THR A 58 -12.54 -4.29 6.32
CA THR A 58 -13.66 -3.36 6.60
C THR A 58 -13.68 -2.84 8.04
N ASN A 59 -12.87 -3.42 8.94
CA ASN A 59 -12.76 -3.09 10.35
C ASN A 59 -11.52 -2.26 10.71
N THR A 60 -10.69 -1.85 9.75
CA THR A 60 -9.40 -1.20 10.03
C THR A 60 -9.48 0.30 9.72
N ASP A 61 -9.24 1.14 10.72
CA ASP A 61 -9.18 2.59 10.55
C ASP A 61 -7.94 3.03 9.73
N GLU A 62 -7.96 4.27 9.23
CA GLU A 62 -6.86 4.82 8.41
C GLU A 62 -5.52 4.87 9.17
N GLU A 63 -5.52 5.10 10.49
CA GLU A 63 -4.29 5.16 11.29
C GLU A 63 -3.65 3.79 11.46
N THR A 64 -4.46 2.75 11.68
CA THR A 64 -3.97 1.37 11.75
C THR A 64 -3.41 0.92 10.40
N THR A 65 -4.09 1.28 9.30
CA THR A 65 -3.57 1.04 7.94
C THR A 65 -2.23 1.73 7.72
N ARG A 66 -2.12 3.01 8.13
CA ARG A 66 -0.88 3.79 8.03
C ARG A 66 0.25 3.21 8.87
N ARG A 67 -0.04 2.76 10.10
CA ARG A 67 0.93 2.11 11.00
C ARG A 67 1.50 0.85 10.38
N ASN A 68 0.65 -0.02 9.84
CA ASN A 68 1.07 -1.26 9.19
C ASN A 68 1.97 -0.96 7.98
N ILE A 69 1.63 0.07 7.21
CA ILE A 69 2.46 0.49 6.07
C ILE A 69 3.83 1.01 6.51
N ILE A 70 3.89 1.83 7.56
CA ILE A 70 5.16 2.34 8.12
C ILE A 70 6.03 1.19 8.61
N GLN A 71 5.46 0.24 9.35
CA GLN A 71 6.18 -0.94 9.82
C GLN A 71 6.72 -1.77 8.65
N CYS A 72 5.89 -1.98 7.63
CA CYS A 72 6.29 -2.70 6.42
C CYS A 72 7.38 -1.96 5.61
N MET A 73 7.33 -0.63 5.51
CA MET A 73 8.39 0.18 4.91
C MET A 73 9.70 0.07 5.70
N ALA A 74 9.63 0.05 7.03
CA ALA A 74 10.80 -0.17 7.87
C ALA A 74 11.44 -1.55 7.64
N TYR A 75 10.62 -2.61 7.52
CA TYR A 75 11.12 -3.94 7.13
C TYR A 75 11.68 -4.01 5.72
N ALA A 76 11.20 -3.14 4.83
CA ALA A 76 11.66 -3.07 3.45
C ALA A 76 12.92 -2.22 3.26
N SER A 77 13.44 -1.56 4.30
CA SER A 77 14.58 -0.63 4.22
C SER A 77 15.74 -1.19 3.37
N PRO A 78 16.29 -0.41 2.41
CA PRO A 78 16.02 1.02 2.15
C PRO A 78 14.69 1.31 1.43
N GLY A 79 14.00 0.27 0.97
CA GLY A 79 12.66 0.33 0.41
C GLY A 79 12.34 -0.89 -0.46
N PRO A 80 11.05 -1.16 -0.76
CA PRO A 80 10.70 -2.32 -1.57
C PRO A 80 11.11 -2.12 -3.04
N HIS A 81 11.65 -3.18 -3.64
CA HIS A 81 11.85 -3.24 -5.09
C HIS A 81 10.51 -3.34 -5.85
N ILE A 82 9.53 -4.00 -5.24
CA ILE A 82 8.21 -4.19 -5.80
C ILE A 82 7.13 -4.32 -4.72
N PHE A 83 5.99 -3.66 -4.95
CA PHE A 83 4.73 -3.91 -4.30
C PHE A 83 3.93 -4.91 -5.14
N LEU A 84 3.73 -6.11 -4.60
CA LEU A 84 2.84 -7.09 -5.21
C LEU A 84 1.42 -6.88 -4.69
N ILE A 85 0.53 -6.43 -5.57
CA ILE A 85 -0.91 -6.24 -5.31
C ILE A 85 -1.60 -7.58 -5.57
N ILE A 86 -2.01 -8.24 -4.49
CA ILE A 86 -2.57 -9.60 -4.52
C ILE A 86 -4.07 -9.50 -4.77
N ILE A 87 -4.53 -10.10 -5.87
CA ILE A 87 -5.94 -10.14 -6.28
C ILE A 87 -6.36 -11.59 -6.50
N LYS A 88 -7.49 -11.98 -5.93
CA LYS A 88 -8.05 -13.31 -6.16
C LYS A 88 -8.74 -13.36 -7.51
N LEU A 89 -8.47 -14.39 -8.31
CA LEU A 89 -9.24 -14.63 -9.53
C LEU A 89 -10.71 -14.91 -9.19
N GLY A 90 -11.59 -14.26 -9.95
CA GLY A 90 -13.03 -14.27 -9.70
C GLY A 90 -13.67 -12.90 -9.94
N ARG A 91 -14.74 -12.60 -9.21
CA ARG A 91 -15.39 -11.28 -9.34
C ARG A 91 -14.53 -10.22 -8.66
N LEU A 92 -14.12 -9.21 -9.42
CA LEU A 92 -13.48 -8.03 -8.86
C LEU A 92 -14.49 -7.31 -7.97
N THR A 93 -14.14 -7.18 -6.69
CA THR A 93 -14.97 -6.52 -5.68
C THR A 93 -14.63 -5.03 -5.61
N GLU A 94 -15.59 -4.21 -5.15
CA GLU A 94 -15.35 -2.79 -4.89
C GLU A 94 -14.23 -2.56 -3.87
N GLU A 95 -14.02 -3.50 -2.96
CA GLU A 95 -12.94 -3.46 -1.98
C GLU A 95 -11.56 -3.66 -2.62
N GLU A 96 -11.44 -4.54 -3.61
CA GLU A 96 -10.21 -4.71 -4.40
C GLU A 96 -9.91 -3.49 -5.29
N LYS A 97 -10.93 -2.82 -5.82
CA LYS A 97 -10.73 -1.54 -6.55
C LYS A 97 -10.21 -0.45 -5.61
N LYS A 98 -10.89 -0.27 -4.48
CA LYS A 98 -10.47 0.66 -3.42
C LYS A 98 -9.09 0.31 -2.87
N THR A 99 -8.71 -0.98 -2.92
CA THR A 99 -7.39 -1.46 -2.51
C THR A 99 -6.29 -0.74 -3.27
N VAL A 100 -6.38 -0.75 -4.60
CA VAL A 100 -5.37 -0.11 -5.44
C VAL A 100 -5.41 1.40 -5.32
N GLU A 101 -6.60 2.01 -5.21
CA GLU A 101 -6.72 3.45 -5.02
C GLU A 101 -6.09 3.94 -3.71
N LYS A 102 -6.28 3.25 -2.57
CA LYS A 102 -5.60 3.70 -1.36
C LYS A 102 -4.11 3.37 -1.36
N ILE A 103 -3.65 2.30 -2.02
CA ILE A 103 -2.20 2.10 -2.24
C ILE A 103 -1.61 3.31 -2.96
N GLN A 104 -2.28 3.80 -4.01
CA GLN A 104 -1.88 5.02 -4.71
C GLN A 104 -1.99 6.28 -3.85
N LYS A 105 -3.02 6.40 -3.01
CA LYS A 105 -3.17 7.52 -2.06
C LYS A 105 -2.04 7.55 -1.03
N ILE A 106 -1.63 6.38 -0.53
CA ILE A 106 -0.68 6.24 0.57
C ILE A 106 0.77 6.31 0.09
N PHE A 107 1.10 5.59 -0.98
CA PHE A 107 2.45 5.54 -1.55
C PHE A 107 2.64 6.53 -2.72
N GLY A 108 1.61 7.31 -3.03
CA GLY A 108 1.65 8.28 -4.12
C GLY A 108 1.73 7.63 -5.50
N LYS A 109 1.63 8.46 -6.55
CA LYS A 109 1.71 8.01 -7.94
C LYS A 109 3.05 7.37 -8.31
N SER A 110 4.11 7.66 -7.57
CA SER A 110 5.43 7.05 -7.78
C SER A 110 5.42 5.54 -7.52
N ALA A 111 4.53 5.05 -6.66
CA ALA A 111 4.40 3.63 -6.34
C ALA A 111 3.94 2.78 -7.54
N ASP A 112 3.22 3.37 -8.50
CA ASP A 112 2.79 2.70 -9.73
C ASP A 112 3.99 2.09 -10.48
N LYS A 113 5.13 2.80 -10.46
CA LYS A 113 6.39 2.34 -11.07
C LYS A 113 7.01 1.14 -10.35
N TYR A 114 6.65 0.91 -9.10
CA TYR A 114 7.15 -0.19 -8.29
C TYR A 114 6.04 -1.18 -7.97
N SER A 115 4.93 -1.19 -8.72
CA SER A 115 3.78 -2.05 -8.43
C SER A 115 3.51 -3.06 -9.55
N MET A 116 3.08 -4.25 -9.16
CA MET A 116 2.64 -5.31 -10.06
C MET A 116 1.43 -6.03 -9.45
N VAL A 117 0.45 -6.37 -10.28
CA VAL A 117 -0.68 -7.22 -9.87
C VAL A 117 -0.27 -8.69 -9.91
N LEU A 118 -0.50 -9.43 -8.82
CA LEU A 118 -0.33 -10.88 -8.77
C LEU A 118 -1.70 -11.54 -8.55
N PHE A 119 -2.10 -12.36 -9.51
CA PHE A 119 -3.37 -13.09 -9.46
C PHE A 119 -3.20 -14.42 -8.72
N THR A 120 -4.03 -14.66 -7.69
CA THR A 120 -4.10 -15.95 -6.98
C THR A 120 -5.27 -16.78 -7.48
N HIS A 121 -5.29 -18.07 -7.14
CA HIS A 121 -6.29 -19.05 -7.62
C HIS A 121 -6.26 -19.23 -9.15
N GLY A 122 -5.05 -19.30 -9.72
CA GLY A 122 -4.81 -19.47 -11.16
C GLY A 122 -5.44 -20.72 -11.76
N ASP A 123 -5.68 -21.74 -10.94
CA ASP A 123 -6.39 -22.96 -11.28
C ASP A 123 -7.79 -22.69 -11.85
N GLN A 124 -8.46 -21.60 -11.42
CA GLN A 124 -9.79 -21.23 -11.91
C GLN A 124 -9.81 -20.83 -13.39
N LEU A 125 -8.66 -20.52 -13.99
CA LEU A 125 -8.58 -20.23 -15.42
C LEU A 125 -8.79 -21.48 -16.28
N SER A 126 -8.75 -22.69 -15.70
CA SER A 126 -8.96 -23.95 -16.43
C SER A 126 -8.07 -24.07 -17.67
N GLY A 127 -6.80 -23.67 -17.56
CA GLY A 127 -5.82 -23.69 -18.65
C GLY A 127 -5.90 -22.52 -19.63
N LYS A 128 -6.85 -21.58 -19.47
CA LYS A 128 -6.93 -20.38 -20.30
C LYS A 128 -5.88 -19.34 -19.90
N PRO A 129 -5.36 -18.56 -20.86
CA PRO A 129 -4.46 -17.46 -20.57
C PRO A 129 -5.14 -16.39 -19.70
N ILE A 130 -4.39 -15.77 -18.78
CA ILE A 130 -4.90 -14.71 -17.91
C ILE A 130 -5.41 -13.50 -18.70
N GLU A 131 -4.82 -13.24 -19.86
CA GLU A 131 -5.17 -12.16 -20.77
C GLU A 131 -6.62 -12.25 -21.28
N GLU A 132 -7.13 -13.47 -21.47
CA GLU A 132 -8.55 -13.68 -21.82
C GLU A 132 -9.48 -13.32 -20.67
N PHE A 133 -9.05 -13.53 -19.43
CA PHE A 133 -9.82 -13.13 -18.26
C PHE A 133 -9.83 -11.62 -18.10
N LEU A 134 -8.68 -10.96 -18.23
CA LEU A 134 -8.56 -9.49 -18.17
C LEU A 134 -9.44 -8.79 -19.21
N LYS A 135 -9.53 -9.34 -20.44
CA LYS A 135 -10.38 -8.79 -21.52
C LYS A 135 -11.86 -8.68 -21.16
N LYS A 136 -12.33 -9.43 -20.16
CA LYS A 136 -13.74 -9.46 -19.74
C LYS A 136 -14.16 -8.32 -18.81
N SER A 137 -13.21 -7.55 -18.28
CA SER A 137 -13.51 -6.45 -17.35
C SER A 137 -12.65 -5.24 -17.65
N LYS A 138 -13.31 -4.10 -17.94
CA LYS A 138 -12.63 -2.81 -18.11
C LYS A 138 -11.95 -2.39 -16.82
N ASP A 139 -12.61 -2.57 -15.68
CA ASP A 139 -12.05 -2.21 -14.38
C ASP A 139 -10.77 -2.99 -14.07
N LEU A 140 -10.71 -4.29 -14.38
CA LEU A 140 -9.49 -5.08 -14.23
C LEU A 140 -8.38 -4.62 -15.18
N GLN A 141 -8.72 -4.24 -16.42
CA GLN A 141 -7.74 -3.71 -17.36
C GLN A 141 -7.17 -2.38 -16.87
N GLU A 142 -8.01 -1.47 -16.39
CA GLU A 142 -7.58 -0.20 -15.82
C GLU A 142 -6.70 -0.41 -14.58
N LEU A 143 -7.04 -1.38 -13.73
CA LEU A 143 -6.27 -1.75 -12.56
C LEU A 143 -4.86 -2.22 -12.92
N VAL A 144 -4.77 -3.13 -13.90
CA VAL A 144 -3.50 -3.66 -14.39
C VAL A 144 -2.71 -2.57 -15.12
N ALA A 145 -3.37 -1.69 -15.87
CA ALA A 145 -2.73 -0.60 -16.61
C ALA A 145 -2.17 0.50 -15.70
N LYS A 146 -2.74 0.70 -14.50
CA LYS A 146 -2.16 1.56 -13.46
C LYS A 146 -0.88 0.98 -12.87
N CYS A 147 -0.71 -0.34 -12.92
CA CYS A 147 0.48 -1.03 -12.47
C CYS A 147 1.49 -1.18 -13.61
N ASN A 148 2.74 -1.44 -13.25
CA ASN A 148 3.80 -1.58 -14.24
C ASN A 148 3.75 -2.92 -15.00
N ASP A 149 3.10 -3.92 -14.40
CA ASP A 149 2.85 -5.24 -14.99
C ASP A 149 1.79 -6.04 -14.19
N HIS A 150 1.46 -7.23 -14.69
CA HIS A 150 0.70 -8.28 -14.00
C HIS A 150 1.36 -9.65 -14.17
N SER A 151 1.21 -10.55 -13.19
CA SER A 151 1.87 -11.85 -13.22
C SER A 151 1.05 -12.98 -12.60
N GLN A 152 1.40 -14.20 -13.01
CA GLN A 152 1.23 -15.42 -12.22
C GLN A 152 2.60 -15.82 -11.65
N THR A 153 2.65 -16.65 -10.61
CA THR A 153 3.91 -16.95 -9.89
C THR A 153 5.02 -17.52 -10.80
N ARG A 154 4.67 -18.29 -11.84
CA ARG A 154 5.63 -18.92 -12.78
C ARG A 154 6.47 -17.94 -13.60
N GLU A 155 6.00 -16.71 -13.81
CA GLU A 155 6.72 -15.68 -14.58
C GLU A 155 7.22 -14.52 -13.71
N LEU A 156 6.97 -14.61 -12.39
CA LEU A 156 7.06 -13.49 -11.47
C LEU A 156 8.45 -12.85 -11.46
N LEU A 157 9.51 -13.65 -11.37
CA LEU A 157 10.85 -13.09 -11.24
C LEU A 157 11.32 -12.38 -12.50
N ASN A 158 11.01 -12.92 -13.68
CA ASN A 158 11.34 -12.25 -14.95
C ASN A 158 10.64 -10.89 -15.06
N LYS A 159 9.37 -10.82 -14.65
CA LYS A 159 8.61 -9.55 -14.62
C LYS A 159 9.13 -8.58 -13.56
N ILE A 160 9.53 -9.07 -12.38
CA ILE A 160 10.20 -8.25 -11.36
C ILE A 160 11.50 -7.66 -11.93
N ARG A 161 12.35 -8.48 -12.56
CA ARG A 161 13.61 -8.00 -13.19
C ARG A 161 13.33 -6.93 -14.24
N ASN A 162 12.30 -7.10 -15.06
CA ASN A 162 11.91 -6.10 -16.06
C ASN A 162 11.52 -4.77 -15.41
N ILE A 163 10.68 -4.79 -14.36
CA ILE A 163 10.27 -3.57 -13.65
C ILE A 163 11.48 -2.92 -12.96
N THR A 164 12.28 -3.68 -12.24
CA THR A 164 13.50 -3.18 -11.58
C THR A 164 14.49 -2.61 -12.59
N GLY A 165 14.64 -3.24 -13.77
CA GLY A 165 15.46 -2.75 -14.87
C GLY A 165 14.95 -1.41 -15.44
N ARG A 166 13.64 -1.26 -15.65
CA ARG A 166 13.02 0.02 -16.05
C ARG A 166 13.26 1.12 -15.00
N ASN A 167 13.30 0.74 -13.72
CA ASN A 167 13.64 1.63 -12.62
C ASN A 167 15.16 1.78 -12.37
N ARG A 168 16.02 1.30 -13.28
CA ARG A 168 17.50 1.38 -13.19
C ARG A 168 18.07 0.77 -11.90
N GLY A 169 17.44 -0.27 -11.38
CA GLY A 169 17.83 -0.90 -10.12
C GLY A 169 17.37 -0.16 -8.86
N ASN A 170 16.64 0.96 -8.99
CA ASN A 170 16.13 1.69 -7.85
C ASN A 170 14.97 0.95 -7.17
N HIS A 171 14.73 1.31 -5.92
CA HIS A 171 13.61 0.87 -5.10
C HIS A 171 12.74 2.06 -4.71
N TYR A 172 11.54 1.78 -4.23
CA TYR A 172 10.65 2.81 -3.72
C TYR A 172 11.14 3.29 -2.35
N THR A 173 11.57 4.56 -2.24
CA THR A 173 12.31 5.04 -1.06
C THR A 173 11.40 5.62 0.04
N THR A 174 11.97 5.80 1.22
CA THR A 174 11.29 6.49 2.34
C THR A 174 10.97 7.94 1.99
N GLU A 175 11.81 8.63 1.21
CA GLU A 175 11.56 10.01 0.77
C GLU A 175 10.36 10.08 -0.18
N MET A 176 10.23 9.11 -1.10
CA MET A 176 9.04 9.00 -1.96
C MET A 176 7.77 8.80 -1.13
N PHE A 177 7.85 7.99 -0.08
CA PHE A 177 6.75 7.78 0.87
C PHE A 177 6.40 9.04 1.66
N GLN A 178 7.37 9.73 2.23
CA GLN A 178 7.14 10.97 2.96
C GLN A 178 6.53 12.06 2.07
N GLU A 179 6.95 12.13 0.81
CA GLU A 179 6.37 13.06 -0.15
C GLU A 179 4.91 12.70 -0.48
N ALA A 180 4.61 11.41 -0.66
CA ALA A 180 3.23 10.95 -0.81
C ALA A 180 2.36 11.31 0.41
N GLU A 181 2.88 11.12 1.64
CA GLU A 181 2.18 11.51 2.87
C GLU A 181 1.95 13.03 2.93
N ARG A 182 2.95 13.86 2.55
CA ARG A 182 2.79 15.32 2.50
C ARG A 182 1.72 15.75 1.51
N ILE A 183 1.71 15.19 0.31
CA ILE A 183 0.71 15.53 -0.72
C ILE A 183 -0.67 15.07 -0.28
N GLY A 184 -0.78 13.85 0.28
CA GLY A 184 -2.03 13.30 0.82
C GLY A 184 -2.60 14.13 1.96
N ARG A 185 -1.74 14.67 2.85
CA ARG A 185 -2.14 15.61 3.93
C ARG A 185 -2.38 17.03 3.41
N GLY A 186 -1.64 17.47 2.40
CA GLY A 186 -1.80 18.78 1.75
C GLY A 186 -3.16 18.94 1.07
N LEU A 187 -3.75 17.84 0.60
CA LEU A 187 -5.12 17.84 0.06
C LEU A 187 -6.20 18.13 1.13
N ALA A 188 -5.91 17.92 2.42
CA ALA A 188 -6.78 18.33 3.51
C ALA A 188 -6.61 19.82 3.89
N VAL A 189 -5.47 20.44 3.54
CA VAL A 189 -5.18 21.85 3.89
C VAL A 189 -5.66 22.82 2.81
N VAL A 190 -5.89 22.39 1.57
CA VAL A 190 -6.49 23.26 0.52
C VAL A 190 -7.99 23.54 0.77
N GLY A 191 -8.62 22.89 1.76
CA GLY A 191 -9.95 23.28 2.28
C GLY A 191 -9.93 24.38 3.34
N ALA A 192 -8.77 24.83 3.82
CA ALA A 192 -8.65 25.80 4.91
C ALA A 192 -7.51 26.83 4.75
N VAL A 193 -6.96 27.04 3.56
CA VAL A 193 -6.14 28.25 3.27
C VAL A 193 -7.02 29.28 2.58
N GLY A 194 -8.01 29.75 3.34
CA GLY A 194 -8.93 30.81 2.96
C GLY A 194 -9.15 31.80 4.10
N ALA A 195 -8.20 31.96 5.01
CA ALA A 195 -8.08 33.12 5.93
C ALA A 195 -6.84 32.98 6.81
N ALA A 196 -5.73 33.64 6.45
CA ALA A 196 -4.77 34.26 7.38
C ALA A 196 -3.48 34.69 6.65
N VAL A 197 -3.60 35.63 5.71
CA VAL A 197 -2.50 36.57 5.42
C VAL A 197 -3.11 37.95 5.26
N ALA A 198 -3.35 38.62 6.39
CA ALA A 198 -3.44 40.08 6.45
C ALA A 198 -3.55 40.53 7.92
N VAL A 199 -2.43 40.53 8.66
CA VAL A 199 -2.29 41.45 9.80
C VAL A 199 -0.88 42.04 9.77
N ALA A 200 -0.72 43.11 8.98
CA ALA A 200 0.33 44.10 9.15
C ALA A 200 -0.06 45.43 8.49
N ALA A 201 -1.23 45.98 8.83
CA ALA A 201 -1.52 47.41 8.82
C ALA A 201 -2.87 47.60 9.53
N GLY A 202 -2.84 48.12 10.75
CA GLY A 202 -3.99 48.14 11.64
C GLY A 202 -5.16 48.95 11.10
N LEU A 203 -6.37 48.44 11.32
CA LEU A 203 -7.59 49.22 11.57
C LEU A 203 -8.67 48.29 12.18
N ALA A 204 -9.57 48.92 12.92
CA ALA A 204 -10.33 48.42 14.07
C ALA A 204 -11.31 47.25 13.85
N ILE A 205 -11.59 46.60 14.98
CA ILE A 205 -12.54 45.52 15.26
C ILE A 205 -14.00 46.02 15.20
N ALA A 206 -14.92 45.18 14.72
CA ALA A 206 -16.27 45.07 15.30
C ALA A 206 -16.85 43.64 15.10
N PRO A 207 -17.69 43.13 16.03
CA PRO A 207 -17.81 41.69 16.33
C PRO A 207 -19.16 41.08 15.95
N VAL A 208 -19.24 39.77 15.68
CA VAL A 208 -20.49 39.00 15.91
C VAL A 208 -20.20 37.55 16.35
N ALA A 209 -20.67 37.28 17.57
CA ALA A 209 -21.18 36.03 18.17
C ALA A 209 -20.25 34.82 18.41
N ALA A 210 -20.04 34.58 19.71
CA ALA A 210 -19.74 33.31 20.38
C ALA A 210 -20.79 32.20 20.03
N VAL A 211 -20.59 30.89 20.24
CA VAL A 211 -20.45 30.20 21.54
C VAL A 211 -20.15 28.70 21.28
N GLY A 212 -19.24 28.13 22.09
CA GLY A 212 -19.28 26.75 22.61
C GLY A 212 -18.72 25.62 21.73
N ALA A 213 -18.01 24.60 22.23
CA ALA A 213 -17.51 24.28 23.56
C ALA A 213 -16.42 23.19 23.44
N VAL A 214 -15.38 23.36 24.25
CA VAL A 214 -14.56 22.39 25.02
C VAL A 214 -14.65 20.90 24.69
N GLY A 215 -13.49 20.29 24.43
CA GLY A 215 -13.21 18.87 24.65
C GLY A 215 -11.71 18.64 24.83
N ALA A 216 -11.28 18.56 26.09
CA ALA A 216 -9.89 18.49 26.54
C ALA A 216 -9.21 17.15 26.24
N GLY A 217 -7.89 17.19 26.06
CA GLY A 217 -7.04 16.00 25.94
C GLY A 217 -5.57 16.33 25.77
N LEU A 218 -4.98 17.03 26.75
CA LEU A 218 -3.53 17.10 26.94
C LEU A 218 -3.02 15.70 27.28
N VAL A 219 -2.06 15.18 26.51
CA VAL A 219 -1.00 14.34 27.08
C VAL A 219 0.33 14.90 26.62
N ALA A 220 1.09 15.32 27.63
CA ALA A 220 2.44 15.84 27.56
C ALA A 220 3.44 14.78 27.08
N GLY A 221 4.50 15.26 26.42
CA GLY A 221 5.67 14.48 26.07
C GLY A 221 6.76 15.38 25.51
N ALA A 222 7.36 16.21 26.37
CA ALA A 222 8.61 16.91 26.07
C ALA A 222 9.79 16.02 26.48
N VAL A 223 10.79 15.87 25.60
CA VAL A 223 12.26 15.72 25.83
C VAL A 223 12.89 15.62 24.41
N ALA A 224 14.05 16.14 24.03
CA ALA A 224 14.88 17.31 24.31
C ALA A 224 16.07 17.25 23.31
N LEU A 225 16.76 18.38 23.12
CA LEU A 225 18.20 18.52 22.79
C LEU A 225 18.75 18.01 21.43
N PHE A 226 19.13 18.97 20.58
CA PHE A 226 20.40 18.95 19.82
C PHE A 226 21.05 20.33 20.04
N LYS A 227 22.06 20.48 20.91
CA LYS A 227 23.49 20.11 20.85
C LYS A 227 24.29 21.02 19.89
N LYS A 228 24.88 22.04 20.53
CA LYS A 228 25.89 23.05 20.11
C LYS A 228 25.57 23.93 18.91
#